data_AF-A0A6N0LQC7-F1
#
_entry.id   AF-A0A6N0LQC7-F1
#
_cell.length_a   1.000
_cell.length_b   1.000
_cell.length_c   1.000
_cell.angle_alpha   90.00
_cell.angle_beta   90.00
_cell.angle_gamma   90.00
#
_symmetry.space_group_name_H-M   'P 1'
#
loop_
_entity.id
_entity.type
_entity.pdbx_description
1 polymer ?
#
loop_
_entity_poly.entity_id
_entity_poly.type
_entity_poly.pdbx_seq_one_letter_code
_entity_poly.pdbx_strand_id
1 'polypeptide(L)'
;MSNGFYNNRGILYADQPDGVQRALADFNRAIALDPEYVESYFNRGLLKEAYLNDKASAIADIRQAARIRRKLSTACITCLSSIKAETNL
;
A
#
# COMPACT_ATOMS: atom_id res chain seq x y z
N MET A 1 -14.72 -8.46 -4.67
CA MET A 1 -13.35 -8.31 -5.23
C MET A 1 -12.43 -7.85 -4.10
N SER A 2 -11.24 -8.45 -3.96
CA SER A 2 -10.28 -8.13 -2.89
C SER A 2 -9.47 -6.87 -3.19
N ASN A 3 -8.83 -6.30 -2.17
CA ASN A 3 -7.82 -5.24 -2.30
C ASN A 3 -6.76 -5.57 -3.37
N GLY A 4 -6.22 -6.79 -3.36
CA GLY A 4 -5.21 -7.25 -4.33
C GLY A 4 -5.72 -7.29 -5.77
N PHE A 5 -7.00 -7.61 -5.99
CA PHE A 5 -7.59 -7.52 -7.33
C PHE A 5 -7.56 -6.08 -7.87
N TYR A 6 -8.02 -5.12 -7.08
CA TYR A 6 -8.02 -3.71 -7.49
C TYR A 6 -6.60 -3.19 -7.66
N ASN A 7 -5.66 -3.57 -6.80
CA ASN A 7 -4.25 -3.21 -6.97
C ASN A 7 -3.68 -3.70 -8.30
N ASN A 8 -3.87 -4.98 -8.62
CA ASN A 8 -3.32 -5.57 -9.84
C ASN A 8 -3.95 -4.96 -11.08
N ARG A 9 -5.26 -4.68 -11.06
CA ARG A 9 -5.93 -3.99 -12.16
C ARG A 9 -5.47 -2.54 -12.30
N GLY A 10 -5.22 -1.85 -11.18
CA GLY A 10 -4.64 -0.51 -11.17
C GLY A 10 -3.27 -0.45 -11.84
N ILE A 11 -2.42 -1.47 -11.62
CA ILE A 11 -1.13 -1.60 -12.33
C ILE A 11 -1.37 -1.74 -13.84
N LEU A 12 -2.28 -2.61 -14.27
CA LEU A 12 -2.59 -2.79 -15.69
C LEU A 12 -3.16 -1.52 -16.36
N TYR A 13 -3.84 -0.67 -15.60
CA TYR A 13 -4.27 0.63 -16.10
C TYR A 13 -3.12 1.64 -16.16
N ALA A 14 -2.14 1.59 -15.25
CA ALA A 14 -1.00 2.51 -15.27
C ALA A 14 -0.18 2.40 -16.57
N ASP A 15 -0.12 1.20 -17.16
CA ASP A 15 0.58 0.95 -18.43
C ASP A 15 -0.19 1.43 -19.67
N GLN A 16 -1.45 1.87 -19.52
CA GLN A 16 -2.26 2.36 -20.63
C GLN A 16 -2.08 3.87 -20.82
N PRO A 17 -2.05 4.37 -22.08
CA PRO A 17 -1.84 5.79 -22.39
C PRO A 17 -2.77 6.75 -21.63
N ASP A 18 -4.02 6.36 -21.40
CA ASP A 18 -5.05 7.18 -20.72
C ASP A 18 -5.53 6.52 -19.41
N GLY A 19 -4.77 5.57 -18.88
CA GLY A 19 -5.22 4.76 -17.75
C GLY A 19 -4.95 5.35 -16.37
N VAL A 20 -4.27 6.50 -16.27
CA VAL A 20 -3.86 7.13 -15.00
C VAL A 20 -5.04 7.31 -14.03
N GLN A 21 -6.17 7.84 -14.51
CA GLN A 21 -7.35 8.05 -13.65
C GLN A 21 -7.99 6.74 -13.19
N ARG A 22 -7.99 5.71 -14.04
CA ARG A 22 -8.51 4.38 -13.70
C ARG A 22 -7.59 3.68 -12.69
N ALA A 23 -6.28 3.79 -12.88
CA ALA A 23 -5.28 3.29 -11.94
C ALA A 23 -5.42 3.94 -10.56
N LEU A 24 -5.57 5.27 -10.50
CA LEU A 24 -5.85 6.00 -9.25
C LEU A 24 -7.13 5.50 -8.57
N ALA A 25 -8.22 5.36 -9.32
CA ALA A 25 -9.50 4.87 -8.78
C ALA A 25 -9.37 3.47 -8.18
N ASP A 26 -8.63 2.59 -8.85
CA ASP A 26 -8.40 1.22 -8.41
C ASP A 26 -7.50 1.15 -7.17
N PHE A 27 -6.40 1.92 -7.13
CA PHE A 27 -5.58 1.99 -5.91
C PHE A 27 -6.35 2.59 -4.74
N ASN A 28 -7.17 3.62 -4.98
CA ASN A 28 -8.05 4.18 -3.95
C ASN A 28 -9.04 3.13 -3.44
N ARG A 29 -9.60 2.31 -4.33
CA ARG A 29 -10.52 1.24 -3.94
C ARG A 29 -9.83 0.15 -3.13
N ALA A 30 -8.61 -0.25 -3.51
CA ALA A 30 -7.82 -1.20 -2.75
C ALA A 30 -7.53 -0.70 -1.33
N ILE A 31 -7.12 0.56 -1.20
CA ILE A 31 -6.87 1.22 0.10
C ILE A 31 -8.16 1.34 0.93
N ALA A 32 -9.30 1.63 0.30
CA ALA A 32 -10.57 1.72 1.01
C ALA A 32 -11.05 0.36 1.54
N LEU A 33 -10.69 -0.74 0.87
CA LEU A 33 -11.00 -2.10 1.31
C LEU A 33 -10.05 -2.59 2.40
N ASP A 34 -8.78 -2.21 2.30
CA ASP A 34 -7.76 -2.53 3.29
C ASP A 34 -6.80 -1.32 3.46
N PRO A 35 -7.02 -0.51 4.51
CA PRO A 35 -6.18 0.64 4.81
C PRO A 35 -4.74 0.29 5.21
N GLU A 36 -4.43 -0.99 5.45
CA GLU A 36 -3.06 -1.47 5.73
C GLU A 36 -2.43 -2.14 4.50
N TYR A 37 -3.05 -2.05 3.32
CA TYR A 37 -2.52 -2.65 2.11
C TYR A 37 -1.37 -1.83 1.50
N VAL A 38 -0.15 -2.20 1.89
CA VAL A 38 1.10 -1.49 1.60
C VAL A 38 1.32 -1.29 0.10
N GLU A 39 1.08 -2.33 -0.69
CA GLU A 39 1.33 -2.35 -2.13
C GLU A 39 0.55 -1.26 -2.86
N SER A 40 -0.71 -1.01 -2.47
CA SER A 40 -1.52 0.02 -3.14
C SER A 40 -1.10 1.44 -2.80
N TYR A 41 -0.61 1.71 -1.59
CA TYR A 41 0.01 3.00 -1.29
C TYR A 41 1.28 3.20 -2.13
N PHE A 42 2.13 2.17 -2.21
CA PHE A 42 3.36 2.25 -2.99
C PHE A 42 3.09 2.51 -4.48
N ASN A 43 2.20 1.72 -5.09
CA ASN A 43 1.86 1.83 -6.50
C ASN A 43 1.15 3.15 -6.84
N ARG A 44 0.28 3.65 -5.94
CA ARG A 44 -0.36 4.97 -6.11
C ARG A 44 0.65 6.10 -6.04
N GLY A 45 1.65 5.99 -5.16
CA GLY A 45 2.74 6.95 -5.05
C GLY A 45 3.58 7.03 -6.33
N LEU A 46 3.99 5.87 -6.85
CA LEU A 46 4.74 5.79 -8.12
C LEU A 46 3.94 6.37 -9.30
N LEU A 47 2.65 6.06 -9.39
CA LEU A 47 1.78 6.60 -10.44
C LEU A 47 1.70 8.13 -10.38
N LYS A 48 1.54 8.71 -9.18
CA LYS A 48 1.49 10.18 -8.99
C LYS A 48 2.80 10.85 -9.37
N GLU A 49 3.93 10.26 -9.00
CA GLU A 49 5.25 10.77 -9.36
C GLU A 49 5.47 10.73 -10.88
N ALA A 50 5.18 9.59 -11.51
CA ALA A 50 5.45 9.37 -12.92
C ALA A 50 4.53 10.16 -13.87
N TYR A 51 3.23 10.27 -13.55
CA TYR A 51 2.24 10.77 -14.50
C TYR A 51 1.57 12.09 -14.10
N LEU A 52 1.57 12.44 -12.81
CA LEU A 52 0.91 13.66 -12.31
C LEU A 52 1.90 14.74 -11.89
N ASN A 53 3.20 14.42 -11.84
CA ASN A 53 4.25 15.28 -11.28
C ASN A 53 3.94 15.77 -9.84
N ASP A 54 3.06 15.05 -9.13
CA ASP A 54 2.64 15.37 -7.76
C ASP A 54 3.54 14.64 -6.75
N LYS A 55 4.76 15.16 -6.63
CA LYS A 55 5.78 14.59 -5.73
C LYS A 55 5.37 14.64 -4.26
N ALA A 56 4.62 15.67 -3.86
CA ALA A 56 4.20 15.83 -2.47
C ALA A 56 3.25 14.70 -2.06
N SER A 57 2.22 14.44 -2.87
CA SER A 57 1.29 13.34 -2.64
C SER A 57 1.94 11.98 -2.79
N ALA A 58 2.90 11.82 -3.72
CA ALA A 58 3.67 10.58 -3.86
C ALA A 58 4.47 10.27 -2.59
N ILE A 59 5.20 11.26 -2.06
CA ILE A 59 5.96 11.11 -0.81
C ILE A 59 5.03 10.76 0.37
N ALA A 60 3.84 11.36 0.44
CA ALA A 60 2.87 11.03 1.48
C ALA A 60 2.44 9.56 1.42
N ASP A 61 2.17 9.03 0.24
CA ASP A 61 1.80 7.63 0.03
C ASP A 61 2.94 6.67 0.38
N ILE A 62 4.16 6.97 -0.06
CA ILE A 62 5.35 6.17 0.28
C ILE A 62 5.62 6.17 1.78
N ARG A 63 5.45 7.32 2.46
CA ARG A 63 5.58 7.40 3.93
C ARG A 63 4.54 6.57 4.65
N GLN A 64 3.31 6.53 4.13
CA GLN A 64 2.26 5.71 4.71
C GLN A 64 2.56 4.21 4.56
N ALA A 65 3.01 3.79 3.37
CA ALA A 65 3.46 2.41 3.12
C ALA A 65 4.58 1.98 4.09
N ALA A 66 5.59 2.84 4.28
CA ALA A 66 6.69 2.59 5.22
C ALA A 66 6.21 2.50 6.68
N ARG A 67 5.27 3.38 7.08
CA ARG A 67 4.69 3.37 8.43
C ARG A 67 3.96 2.06 8.71
N ILE A 68 3.18 1.57 7.75
CA ILE A 68 2.43 0.32 7.89
C ILE A 68 3.40 -0.86 7.99
N ARG A 69 4.41 -0.95 7.11
CA ARG A 69 5.44 -2.01 7.21
C ARG A 69 6.17 -2.00 8.56
N ARG A 70 6.49 -0.82 9.07
CA ARG A 70 7.10 -0.67 10.41
C ARG A 70 6.16 -1.11 11.52
N LYS A 71 4.87 -0.80 11.43
CA LYS A 71 3.87 -1.28 12.41
C LYS A 71 3.82 -2.81 12.40
N LEU A 72 3.80 -3.43 11.23
CA LEU A 72 3.79 -4.89 11.07
C LEU A 72 5.05 -5.53 11.69
N SER A 73 6.24 -4.95 11.47
CA SER A 73 7.47 -5.47 12.07
C SER A 73 7.48 -5.34 13.59
N THR A 74 6.97 -4.23 14.13
CA THR A 74 6.87 -4.02 15.59
C THR A 74 5.86 -5.00 16.21
N ALA A 75 4.70 -5.18 15.58
CA ALA A 75 3.68 -6.12 16.02
C ALA A 75 4.20 -7.57 16.01
N CYS A 76 4.96 -7.97 14.99
CA CYS A 76 5.59 -9.29 14.93
C CYS A 76 6.59 -9.51 16.08
N ILE A 77 7.43 -8.52 16.39
CA ILE A 77 8.36 -8.58 17.51
C ILE A 77 7.60 -8.73 18.84
N THR A 78 6.54 -7.95 19.04
CA THR A 78 5.72 -8.02 20.27
C THR A 78 4.94 -9.33 20.39
N CYS A 79 4.42 -9.88 19.29
CA CYS A 79 3.79 -11.21 19.29
C CYS A 79 4.81 -12.30 19.65
N LEU A 80 6.02 -12.26 19.08
CA LEU A 80 7.07 -13.22 19.41
C LEU A 80 7.52 -13.12 20.87
N SER A 81 7.62 -11.92 21.44
CA SER A 81 7.93 -11.76 22.86
C SER A 81 6.80 -12.28 23.76
N SER A 82 5.54 -12.10 23.35
CA SER A 82 4.37 -12.59 24.09
C SER A 82 4.27 -14.11 24.05
N ILE A 83 4.51 -14.72 22.88
CA ILE A 83 4.58 -16.19 22.72
C ILE A 83 5.70 -16.80 23.56
N LYS A 84 6.87 -16.15 23.66
CA LYS A 84 7.97 -16.60 24.52
C LYS A 84 7.61 -16.50 26.00
N ALA A 85 6.94 -15.43 26.42
CA ALA A 85 6.50 -15.25 27.81
C ALA A 85 5.43 -16.29 28.23
N GLU A 86 4.56 -16.70 27.30
CA GLU A 86 3.52 -17.71 27.57
C GLU A 86 4.03 -19.16 27.53
N THR A 87 5.10 -19.44 26.78
CA THR A 87 5.67 -20.80 26.64
C THR A 87 6.76 -21.14 27.65
N ASN A 88 7.15 -20.19 28.52
CA ASN A 88 8.08 -20.37 29.65
C ASN A 88 9.37 -21.16 29.28
N LEU A 89 9.89 -20.91 28.07
CA LEU A 89 11.22 -21.33 27.61
C LEU A 89 12.27 -20.28 27.96
#